data_AF-A0A6V7X0L8-F1
#
_entry.id   AF-A0A6V7X0L8-F1
#
_cell.length_a   1.000
_cell.length_b   1.000
_cell.length_c   1.000
_cell.angle_alpha   90.00
_cell.angle_beta   90.00
_cell.angle_gamma   90.00
#
_symmetry.space_group_name_H-M   'P 1'
#
loop_
_entity.id
_entity.type
_entity.pdbx_description
1 polymer ?
#
loop_
_entity_poly.entity_id
_entity_poly.type
_entity_poly.pdbx_seq_one_letter_code
_entity_poly.pdbx_strand_id
1 'polypeptide(L)'
;MSEIRAKKSGLAAEAQQKVHGKFDSQFAQQIFGWISYVTGETLPTTGDINEFISTLKDGVLLCKLVNALSRNSDEKVNNSVLPFRYAANIAYFLSFVGNYVGKNELFKTVDLYEGQDPNSVLVCLAALARKSEKVFGKPGLGPKEAGGGTSRQPKAAEPIIGLQAGSSKGATQSGMENKIKRSRGKYNSKSEKKKRKHARDEIKKLINEGRSNAEIKKLINKEKKRRQEVKNKKRN
;
A
#
# COMPACT_ATOMS: atom_id res chain seq x y z
N MET A 1 21.29 -23.11 -8.36
CA MET A 1 21.43 -22.23 -9.57
C MET A 1 21.49 -20.73 -9.23
N SER A 2 21.93 -20.31 -8.05
CA SER A 2 22.21 -18.89 -7.70
C SER A 2 23.70 -18.59 -7.50
N GLU A 3 24.57 -19.57 -7.74
CA GLU A 3 26.02 -19.49 -7.47
C GLU A 3 26.88 -19.09 -8.69
N ILE A 4 26.27 -18.69 -9.81
CA ILE A 4 27.01 -18.33 -11.04
C ILE A 4 27.38 -16.83 -11.08
N ARG A 5 26.91 -16.04 -10.11
CA ARG A 5 27.20 -14.60 -10.03
C ARG A 5 28.34 -14.32 -9.05
N ALA A 6 29.31 -13.51 -9.49
CA ALA A 6 30.42 -13.10 -8.65
C ALA A 6 29.91 -12.48 -7.33
N LYS A 7 30.48 -12.92 -6.21
CA LYS A 7 30.20 -12.37 -4.88
C LYS A 7 30.53 -10.89 -4.92
N LYS A 8 29.56 -10.01 -4.61
CA LYS A 8 29.81 -8.56 -4.60
C LYS A 8 30.96 -8.24 -3.65
N SER A 9 31.90 -7.42 -4.13
CA SER A 9 33.07 -6.97 -3.39
C SER A 9 33.17 -5.44 -3.40
N GLY A 10 33.94 -4.87 -2.46
CA GLY A 10 34.18 -3.43 -2.36
C GLY A 10 32.92 -2.60 -2.13
N LEU A 11 32.79 -1.47 -2.83
CA LEU A 11 31.66 -0.53 -2.73
C LEU A 11 30.29 -1.21 -2.91
N ALA A 12 30.22 -2.23 -3.77
CA ALA A 12 28.98 -2.95 -4.06
C ALA A 12 28.52 -3.84 -2.89
N ALA A 13 29.48 -4.38 -2.11
CA ALA A 13 29.18 -5.16 -0.91
C ALA A 13 28.69 -4.25 0.22
N GLU A 14 29.34 -3.10 0.42
CA GLU A 14 28.97 -2.12 1.44
C GLU A 14 27.58 -1.52 1.18
N ALA A 15 27.25 -1.23 -0.09
CA ALA A 15 25.91 -0.81 -0.48
C ALA A 15 24.84 -1.87 -0.16
N GLN A 16 25.14 -3.15 -0.38
CA GLN A 16 24.21 -4.24 -0.07
C GLN A 16 24.02 -4.42 1.45
N GLN A 17 25.08 -4.29 2.24
CA GLN A 17 24.96 -4.29 3.71
C GLN A 17 24.09 -3.14 4.22
N LYS A 18 24.21 -1.93 3.64
CA LYS A 18 23.34 -0.79 3.99
C LYS A 18 21.88 -1.03 3.65
N VAL A 19 21.59 -1.77 2.58
CA VAL A 19 20.23 -2.17 2.21
C VAL A 19 19.70 -3.21 3.18
N HIS A 20 20.48 -4.26 3.46
CA HIS A 20 20.12 -5.30 4.42
C HIS A 20 19.97 -4.76 5.85
N GLY A 21 20.74 -3.73 6.21
CA GLY A 21 20.62 -3.06 7.51
C GLY A 21 19.33 -2.26 7.73
N LYS A 22 18.53 -2.03 6.68
CA LYS A 22 17.18 -1.45 6.80
C LYS A 22 16.12 -2.48 7.15
N PHE A 23 16.45 -3.76 7.08
CA PHE A 23 15.52 -4.84 7.34
C PHE A 23 15.25 -4.94 8.84
N ASP A 24 13.97 -4.86 9.19
CA ASP A 24 13.51 -5.04 10.56
C ASP A 24 13.02 -6.48 10.77
N SER A 25 13.79 -7.26 11.52
CA SER A 25 13.47 -8.66 11.83
C SER A 25 12.18 -8.79 12.65
N GLN A 26 11.93 -7.88 13.60
CA GLN A 26 10.70 -7.93 14.41
C GLN A 26 9.48 -7.69 13.53
N PHE A 27 9.58 -6.74 12.60
CA PHE A 27 8.51 -6.48 11.65
C PHE A 27 8.29 -7.65 10.68
N ALA A 28 9.37 -8.33 10.26
CA ALA A 28 9.27 -9.55 9.47
C ALA A 28 8.52 -10.68 10.19
N GLN A 29 8.76 -10.87 11.49
CA GLN A 29 8.02 -11.83 12.31
C GLN A 29 6.51 -11.51 12.34
N GLN A 30 6.16 -10.23 12.51
CA GLN A 30 4.74 -9.82 12.49
C GLN A 30 4.09 -10.11 11.13
N ILE A 31 4.81 -9.88 10.03
CA ILE A 31 4.33 -10.17 8.69
C ILE A 31 4.17 -11.69 8.49
N PHE A 32 5.08 -12.51 8.98
CA PHE A 32 4.92 -13.96 8.97
C PHE A 32 3.72 -14.43 9.81
N GLY A 33 3.51 -13.87 11.00
CA GLY A 33 2.30 -14.13 11.77
C GLY A 33 1.02 -13.78 11.01
N TRP A 34 1.03 -12.65 10.28
CA TRP A 34 -0.09 -12.25 9.44
C TRP A 34 -0.31 -13.20 8.25
N ILE A 35 0.75 -13.58 7.53
CA ILE A 35 0.64 -14.53 6.41
C ILE A 35 0.11 -15.86 6.92
N SER A 36 0.67 -16.39 8.01
CA SER A 36 0.24 -17.63 8.67
C SER A 36 -1.24 -17.59 9.03
N TYR A 37 -1.72 -16.48 9.59
CA TYR A 37 -3.16 -16.31 9.89
C TYR A 37 -4.03 -16.33 8.62
N VAL A 38 -3.56 -15.72 7.53
CA VAL A 38 -4.34 -15.60 6.29
C VAL A 38 -4.37 -16.91 5.49
N THR A 39 -3.25 -17.62 5.42
CA THR A 39 -3.09 -18.86 4.65
C THR A 39 -3.41 -20.12 5.47
N GLY A 40 -3.32 -20.04 6.81
CA GLY A 40 -3.43 -21.19 7.70
C GLY A 40 -2.17 -22.06 7.77
N GLU A 41 -1.04 -21.60 7.23
CA GLU A 41 0.23 -22.36 7.24
C GLU A 41 1.12 -22.00 8.42
N THR A 42 1.86 -22.97 8.94
CA THR A 42 2.87 -22.74 9.98
C THR A 42 4.16 -22.21 9.36
N LEU A 43 4.52 -20.98 9.72
CA LEU A 43 5.72 -20.31 9.21
C LEU A 43 6.80 -20.20 10.30
N PRO A 44 8.09 -20.15 9.91
CA PRO A 44 9.18 -19.96 10.84
C PRO A 44 9.04 -18.67 11.66
N THR A 45 9.43 -18.72 12.93
CA THR A 45 9.24 -17.63 13.91
C THR A 45 10.46 -16.73 14.05
N THR A 46 11.62 -17.09 13.50
CA THR A 46 12.89 -16.43 13.83
C THR A 46 13.01 -15.03 13.19
N GLY A 47 12.38 -14.80 12.04
CA GLY A 47 12.35 -13.47 11.40
C GLY A 47 13.68 -13.03 10.78
N ASP A 48 14.69 -13.89 10.77
CA ASP A 48 15.99 -13.63 10.16
C ASP A 48 15.86 -13.37 8.66
N ILE A 49 16.73 -12.50 8.13
CA ILE A 49 16.75 -12.13 6.71
C ILE A 49 16.89 -13.37 5.81
N ASN A 50 17.80 -14.29 6.17
CA ASN A 50 18.07 -15.48 5.36
C ASN A 50 16.87 -16.43 5.35
N GLU A 51 16.24 -16.63 6.50
CA GLU A 51 15.05 -17.48 6.64
C GLU A 51 13.84 -16.84 5.94
N PHE A 52 13.70 -15.52 6.04
CA PHE A 52 12.69 -14.73 5.34
C PHE A 52 12.79 -14.90 3.82
N ILE A 53 14.00 -14.73 3.27
CA ILE A 53 14.25 -14.92 1.84
C ILE A 53 14.01 -16.38 1.47
N SER A 54 14.60 -17.34 2.20
CA SER A 54 14.51 -18.76 1.86
C SER A 54 13.06 -19.26 1.81
N THR A 55 12.22 -18.82 2.76
CA THR A 55 10.81 -19.22 2.86
C THR A 55 9.96 -18.64 1.73
N LEU A 56 10.28 -17.43 1.24
CA LEU A 56 9.50 -16.76 0.20
C LEU A 56 10.05 -16.95 -1.22
N LYS A 57 11.29 -17.45 -1.36
CA LYS A 57 12.05 -17.50 -2.61
C LYS A 57 11.42 -18.40 -3.68
N ASP A 58 10.73 -19.45 -3.29
CA ASP A 58 10.02 -20.36 -4.19
C ASP A 58 8.76 -19.72 -4.82
N GLY A 59 8.27 -18.64 -4.21
CA GLY A 59 7.03 -17.95 -4.56
C GLY A 59 5.76 -18.74 -4.27
N VAL A 60 5.86 -19.95 -3.72
CA VAL A 60 4.71 -20.84 -3.47
C VAL A 60 3.84 -20.24 -2.38
N LEU A 61 4.45 -19.82 -1.28
CA LEU A 61 3.74 -19.16 -0.18
C LEU A 61 3.07 -17.86 -0.62
N LEU A 62 3.72 -17.10 -1.52
CA LEU A 62 3.15 -15.87 -2.09
C LEU A 62 1.91 -16.15 -2.96
N CYS A 63 1.95 -17.19 -3.80
CA CYS A 63 0.77 -17.60 -4.57
C CYS A 63 -0.36 -18.07 -3.66
N LYS A 64 -0.07 -18.86 -2.63
CA LYS A 64 -1.07 -19.30 -1.64
C LYS A 64 -1.69 -18.13 -0.90
N LEU A 65 -0.90 -17.11 -0.56
CA LEU A 65 -1.39 -15.87 0.04
C LEU A 65 -2.37 -15.15 -0.89
N VAL A 66 -2.07 -15.05 -2.19
CA VAL A 66 -3.00 -14.47 -3.18
C VAL A 66 -4.30 -15.26 -3.24
N ASN A 67 -4.21 -16.58 -3.35
CA ASN A 67 -5.37 -17.46 -3.40
C ASN A 67 -6.21 -17.38 -2.12
N ALA A 68 -5.57 -17.19 -0.97
CA ALA A 68 -6.27 -16.97 0.29
C ALA A 68 -6.95 -15.59 0.36
N LEU A 69 -6.38 -14.55 -0.23
CA LEU A 69 -6.93 -13.19 -0.21
C LEU A 69 -8.06 -13.01 -1.24
N SER A 70 -7.92 -13.59 -2.42
CA SER A 70 -8.89 -13.46 -3.50
C SER A 70 -9.73 -14.73 -3.64
N ARG A 71 -11.04 -14.60 -3.44
CA ARG A 71 -12.02 -15.69 -3.64
C ARG A 71 -12.13 -16.17 -5.09
N ASN A 72 -11.54 -15.45 -6.05
CA ASN A 72 -11.65 -15.72 -7.49
C ASN A 72 -10.31 -16.12 -8.13
N SER A 73 -9.24 -16.29 -7.34
CA SER A 73 -7.93 -16.69 -7.84
C SER A 73 -7.74 -18.18 -7.58
N ASP A 74 -8.13 -18.99 -8.56
CA ASP A 74 -7.85 -20.43 -8.60
C ASP A 74 -6.58 -20.71 -9.43
N GLU A 75 -5.58 -19.84 -9.32
CA GLU A 75 -4.39 -19.99 -10.15
C GLU A 75 -3.48 -21.08 -9.57
N LYS A 76 -3.07 -21.98 -10.46
CA LYS A 76 -2.32 -23.19 -10.12
C LYS A 76 -0.92 -22.81 -9.66
N VAL A 77 -0.65 -23.02 -8.37
CA VAL A 77 0.69 -22.84 -7.79
C VAL A 77 1.65 -23.87 -8.36
N ASN A 78 2.81 -23.42 -8.87
CA ASN A 78 3.83 -24.33 -9.37
C ASN A 78 4.78 -24.72 -8.23
N ASN A 79 4.82 -26.00 -7.87
CA ASN A 79 5.69 -26.52 -6.79
C ASN A 79 7.03 -27.08 -7.30
N SER A 80 7.36 -26.89 -8.58
CA SER A 80 8.60 -27.41 -9.15
C SER A 80 9.81 -26.56 -8.74
N VAL A 81 10.93 -27.22 -8.44
CA VAL A 81 12.19 -26.62 -7.94
C VAL A 81 12.97 -25.85 -9.04
N LEU A 82 12.37 -25.63 -10.21
CA LEU A 82 13.05 -25.06 -11.36
C LEU A 82 13.08 -23.52 -11.24
N PRO A 83 14.23 -22.85 -11.48
CA PRO A 83 14.37 -21.39 -11.36
C PRO A 83 13.31 -20.57 -12.09
N PHE A 84 12.92 -21.00 -13.30
CA PHE A 84 11.90 -20.29 -14.08
C PHE A 84 10.50 -20.37 -13.46
N ARG A 85 10.22 -21.42 -12.67
CA ARG A 85 8.94 -21.59 -11.97
C ARG A 85 8.86 -20.68 -10.76
N TYR A 86 9.96 -20.50 -10.03
CA TYR A 86 10.02 -19.52 -8.93
C TYR A 86 9.77 -18.11 -9.44
N ALA A 87 10.42 -17.73 -10.54
CA ALA A 87 10.19 -16.44 -11.17
C ALA A 87 8.74 -16.24 -11.64
N ALA A 88 8.10 -17.29 -12.18
CA ALA A 88 6.69 -17.26 -12.60
C ALA A 88 5.74 -17.08 -11.41
N ASN A 89 5.94 -17.82 -10.31
CA ASN A 89 5.15 -17.69 -9.09
C ASN A 89 5.25 -16.26 -8.50
N ILE A 90 6.46 -15.70 -8.44
CA ILE A 90 6.68 -14.33 -7.95
C ILE A 90 6.02 -13.31 -8.90
N ALA A 91 6.13 -13.49 -10.22
CA ALA A 91 5.49 -12.61 -11.21
C ALA A 91 3.96 -12.63 -11.10
N TYR A 92 3.38 -13.78 -10.79
CA TYR A 92 1.95 -13.91 -10.52
C TYR A 92 1.53 -13.06 -9.31
N PHE A 93 2.26 -13.20 -8.19
CA PHE A 93 2.03 -12.40 -6.99
C PHE A 93 2.11 -10.89 -7.29
N LEU A 94 3.16 -10.45 -7.99
CA LEU A 94 3.35 -9.03 -8.33
C LEU A 94 2.24 -8.49 -9.23
N SER A 95 1.75 -9.29 -10.17
CA SER A 95 0.64 -8.91 -11.06
C SER A 95 -0.66 -8.71 -10.28
N PHE A 96 -0.94 -9.57 -9.30
CA PHE A 96 -2.11 -9.43 -8.43
C PHE A 96 -1.99 -8.20 -7.53
N VAL A 97 -0.88 -8.07 -6.81
CA VAL A 97 -0.65 -7.03 -5.82
C VAL A 97 -0.53 -5.64 -6.46
N GLY A 98 -0.06 -5.55 -7.70
CA GLY A 98 0.05 -4.29 -8.43
C GLY A 98 -1.27 -3.58 -8.71
N ASN A 99 -2.41 -4.26 -8.55
CA ASN A 99 -3.74 -3.63 -8.61
C ASN A 99 -4.10 -2.88 -7.32
N TYR A 100 -3.45 -3.23 -6.20
CA TYR A 100 -3.79 -2.74 -4.87
C TYR A 100 -2.70 -1.86 -4.30
N VAL A 101 -1.43 -2.21 -4.48
CA VAL A 101 -0.26 -1.53 -3.90
C VAL A 101 0.35 -0.54 -4.89
N GLY A 102 0.95 0.55 -4.38
CA GLY A 102 1.59 1.54 -5.23
C GLY A 102 2.86 1.00 -5.88
N LYS A 103 3.20 1.48 -7.09
CA LYS A 103 4.41 1.07 -7.83
C LYS A 103 5.72 1.27 -7.05
N ASN A 104 5.74 2.19 -6.09
CA ASN A 104 6.91 2.49 -5.28
C ASN A 104 7.14 1.45 -4.15
N GLU A 105 6.10 0.71 -3.78
CA GLU A 105 6.14 -0.29 -2.72
C GLU A 105 6.20 -1.72 -3.30
N LEU A 106 6.14 -1.87 -4.63
CA LEU A 106 6.30 -3.13 -5.34
C LEU A 106 7.79 -3.47 -5.46
N PHE A 107 8.15 -4.69 -5.06
CA PHE A 107 9.48 -5.25 -5.28
C PHE A 107 9.61 -5.89 -6.67
N LYS A 108 10.83 -6.22 -7.07
CA LYS A 108 11.13 -6.93 -8.32
C LYS A 108 11.52 -8.37 -8.03
N THR A 109 11.29 -9.28 -8.97
CA THR A 109 11.63 -10.70 -8.81
C THR A 109 13.08 -10.93 -8.37
N VAL A 110 14.03 -10.12 -8.85
CA VAL A 110 15.46 -10.19 -8.47
C VAL A 110 15.68 -9.86 -6.99
N ASP A 111 14.88 -8.97 -6.41
CA ASP A 111 15.02 -8.53 -5.02
C ASP A 111 14.78 -9.67 -4.03
N LEU A 112 13.84 -10.56 -4.37
CA LEU A 112 13.53 -11.76 -3.59
C LEU A 112 14.33 -12.99 -4.02
N TYR A 113 14.39 -13.29 -5.32
CA TYR A 113 15.03 -14.52 -5.82
C TYR A 113 16.54 -14.54 -5.57
N GLU A 114 17.22 -13.39 -5.73
CA GLU A 114 18.65 -13.24 -5.44
C GLU A 114 18.92 -12.60 -4.07
N GLY A 115 17.89 -12.17 -3.34
CA GLY A 115 18.04 -11.51 -2.04
C GLY A 115 18.74 -10.14 -2.12
N GLN A 116 18.58 -9.40 -3.23
CA GLN A 116 19.21 -8.07 -3.38
C GLN A 116 18.67 -7.06 -2.37
N ASP A 117 17.34 -7.05 -2.17
CA ASP A 117 16.67 -6.11 -1.28
C ASP A 117 15.46 -6.76 -0.58
N PRO A 118 15.69 -7.56 0.49
CA PRO A 118 14.62 -8.20 1.24
C PRO A 118 13.69 -7.19 1.93
N ASN A 119 14.17 -5.97 2.20
CA ASN A 119 13.36 -4.93 2.81
C ASN A 119 12.26 -4.43 1.86
N SER A 120 12.51 -4.36 0.55
CA SER A 120 11.45 -4.04 -0.43
C SER A 120 10.29 -5.05 -0.39
N VAL A 121 10.60 -6.34 -0.22
CA VAL A 121 9.60 -7.42 -0.12
C VAL A 121 8.78 -7.24 1.15
N LEU A 122 9.43 -6.94 2.28
CA LEU A 122 8.79 -6.67 3.55
C LEU A 122 7.83 -5.48 3.47
N VAL A 123 8.27 -4.37 2.86
CA VAL A 123 7.44 -3.17 2.63
C VAL A 123 6.22 -3.48 1.75
N CYS A 124 6.41 -4.27 0.69
CA CYS A 124 5.32 -4.68 -0.20
C CYS A 124 4.25 -5.49 0.54
N LEU A 125 4.68 -6.49 1.33
CA LEU A 125 3.79 -7.32 2.13
C LEU A 125 3.06 -6.49 3.19
N ALA A 126 3.74 -5.55 3.84
CA ALA A 126 3.12 -4.62 4.78
C ALA A 126 2.10 -3.69 4.09
N ALA A 127 2.37 -3.22 2.88
CA ALA A 127 1.42 -2.43 2.09
C ALA A 127 0.18 -3.25 1.71
N LEU A 128 0.36 -4.52 1.38
CA LEU A 128 -0.74 -5.45 1.13
C LEU A 128 -1.56 -5.72 2.40
N ALA A 129 -0.89 -5.99 3.51
CA ALA A 129 -1.53 -6.26 4.80
C ALA A 129 -2.38 -5.06 5.28
N ARG A 130 -1.91 -3.82 5.09
CA ARG A 130 -2.68 -2.60 5.37
C ARG A 130 -3.98 -2.52 4.56
N LYS A 131 -3.99 -3.05 3.33
CA LYS A 131 -5.16 -3.05 2.44
C LYS A 131 -6.06 -4.27 2.65
N SER A 132 -5.58 -5.28 3.38
CA SER A 132 -6.25 -6.56 3.56
C SER A 132 -7.66 -6.42 4.12
N GLU A 133 -7.81 -5.66 5.20
CA GLU A 133 -9.08 -5.48 5.90
C GLU A 133 -10.15 -4.80 5.03
N LYS A 134 -9.73 -3.78 4.28
CA LYS A 134 -10.64 -2.99 3.45
C LYS A 134 -11.03 -3.70 2.15
N VAL A 135 -10.10 -4.42 1.53
CA VAL A 135 -10.28 -5.00 0.19
C VAL A 135 -10.75 -6.44 0.26
N PHE A 136 -10.17 -7.24 1.15
CA PHE A 136 -10.38 -8.68 1.22
C PHE A 136 -11.19 -9.10 2.46
N GLY A 137 -11.49 -8.18 3.37
CA GLY A 137 -12.23 -8.47 4.61
C GLY A 137 -11.48 -9.38 5.59
N LYS A 138 -10.17 -9.56 5.39
CA LYS A 138 -9.28 -10.34 6.27
C LYS A 138 -8.51 -9.39 7.19
N PRO A 139 -8.12 -9.79 8.40
CA PRO A 139 -7.39 -8.88 9.29
C PRO A 139 -6.14 -8.35 8.60
N GLY A 140 -5.91 -7.06 8.76
CA GLY A 140 -4.72 -6.38 8.27
C GLY A 140 -3.68 -6.22 9.36
N LEU A 141 -2.46 -5.84 8.95
CA LEU A 141 -1.36 -5.48 9.83
C LEU A 141 -0.96 -4.02 9.58
N GLY A 142 -0.77 -3.24 10.65
CA GLY A 142 -0.26 -1.87 10.61
C GLY A 142 -1.31 -0.77 10.82
N PRO A 143 -0.87 0.52 10.87
CA PRO A 143 -1.76 1.65 11.12
C PRO A 143 -2.84 1.73 10.05
N LYS A 144 -4.11 1.65 10.47
CA LYS A 144 -5.27 1.78 9.59
C LYS A 144 -5.17 3.08 8.79
N GLU A 145 -5.19 2.99 7.47
CA GLU A 145 -5.37 4.18 6.63
C GLU A 145 -6.67 4.85 7.05
N ALA A 146 -6.62 6.14 7.40
CA ALA A 146 -7.74 6.91 7.92
C ALA A 146 -8.89 7.03 6.90
N GLY A 147 -9.70 5.99 6.79
CA GLY A 147 -11.07 6.02 6.29
C GLY A 147 -11.98 5.88 7.49
N GLY A 148 -12.79 6.91 7.78
CA GLY A 148 -13.73 6.91 8.90
C GLY A 148 -14.64 5.68 8.85
N GLY A 149 -14.34 4.72 9.70
CA GLY A 149 -15.04 3.45 9.85
C GLY A 149 -14.58 2.83 11.17
N THR A 150 -15.50 2.82 12.13
CA THR A 150 -15.43 2.37 13.52
C THR A 150 -14.27 1.41 13.83
N SER A 151 -13.19 1.94 14.41
CA SER A 151 -12.17 1.12 15.05
C SER A 151 -12.71 0.61 16.38
N ARG A 152 -12.96 -0.70 16.46
CA ARG A 152 -12.99 -1.41 17.74
C ARG A 152 -11.57 -1.31 18.30
N GLN A 153 -11.35 -0.32 19.18
CA GLN A 153 -10.12 -0.20 19.95
C GLN A 153 -9.97 -1.44 20.85
N PRO A 154 -8.82 -2.12 20.91
CA PRO A 154 -8.49 -2.90 22.08
C PRO A 154 -8.33 -1.93 23.26
N LYS A 155 -9.17 -2.12 24.29
CA LYS A 155 -9.01 -1.46 25.60
C LYS A 155 -7.68 -1.89 26.20
N ALA A 156 -6.82 -0.95 26.57
CA ALA A 156 -6.03 -0.93 27.82
C ALA A 156 -4.89 0.09 27.73
N ALA A 157 -5.11 1.26 28.33
CA ALA A 157 -4.12 1.99 29.10
C ALA A 157 -4.91 2.86 30.07
N GLU A 158 -4.82 2.56 31.36
CA GLU A 158 -5.52 3.24 32.44
C GLU A 158 -5.12 4.72 32.51
N PRO A 159 -6.05 5.64 32.87
CA PRO A 159 -5.69 7.02 33.11
C PRO A 159 -5.04 7.14 34.49
N ILE A 160 -3.71 7.29 34.54
CA ILE A 160 -3.06 7.81 35.75
C ILE A 160 -3.37 9.31 35.81
N ILE A 161 -4.26 9.64 36.73
CA ILE A 161 -4.63 10.98 37.16
C ILE A 161 -3.42 11.62 37.85
N GLY A 162 -2.75 12.51 37.11
CA GLY A 162 -1.90 13.56 37.66
C GLY A 162 -2.67 14.87 37.67
N LEU A 163 -3.37 15.10 38.77
CA LEU A 163 -4.01 16.34 39.18
C LEU A 163 -3.12 17.57 38.90
N GLN A 164 -3.57 18.50 38.04
CA GLN A 164 -3.55 19.93 38.36
C GLN A 164 -4.55 20.67 37.46
N ALA A 165 -5.70 21.02 38.05
CA ALA A 165 -6.66 21.93 37.48
C ALA A 165 -6.05 23.34 37.37
N GLY A 166 -5.85 23.82 36.15
CA GLY A 166 -5.50 25.20 35.84
C GLY A 166 -6.57 25.80 34.93
N SER A 167 -7.38 26.69 35.50
CA SER A 167 -8.50 27.36 34.85
C SER A 167 -8.06 28.26 33.69
N SER A 168 -8.90 28.27 32.66
CA SER A 168 -8.89 29.11 31.46
C SER A 168 -9.22 30.57 31.75
N LYS A 169 -8.31 31.51 31.42
CA LYS A 169 -8.63 32.87 30.92
C LYS A 169 -7.35 33.65 30.64
N GLY A 170 -7.08 33.97 29.37
CA GLY A 170 -6.24 35.14 29.04
C GLY A 170 -5.11 35.01 28.02
N ALA A 171 -4.95 33.93 27.25
CA ALA A 171 -3.93 33.88 26.19
C ALA A 171 -4.55 34.14 24.81
N THR A 172 -4.77 35.40 24.45
CA THR A 172 -4.97 35.80 23.05
C THR A 172 -3.60 35.75 22.36
N GLN A 173 -3.35 34.70 21.57
CA GLN A 173 -2.18 34.66 20.69
C GLN A 173 -2.44 35.54 19.46
N SER A 174 -2.33 36.83 19.67
CA SER A 174 -2.22 37.85 18.62
C SER A 174 -0.79 37.77 18.06
N GLY A 175 -0.66 37.50 16.76
CA GLY A 175 0.56 37.77 16.02
C GLY A 175 1.62 36.67 16.05
N MET A 176 1.64 35.85 14.99
CA MET A 176 2.86 35.32 14.38
C MET A 176 2.53 34.92 12.94
N GLU A 177 2.33 35.92 12.10
CA GLU A 177 2.39 35.78 10.64
C GLU A 177 3.85 35.55 10.27
N ASN A 178 4.20 34.35 9.80
CA ASN A 178 5.49 34.13 9.16
C ASN A 178 5.30 33.67 7.71
N LYS A 179 5.71 34.58 6.82
CA LYS A 179 5.64 34.46 5.36
C LYS A 179 6.63 33.39 4.89
N ILE A 180 6.12 32.29 4.33
CA ILE A 180 6.88 31.50 3.35
C ILE A 180 6.15 31.58 2.01
N LYS A 181 6.62 32.51 1.18
CA LYS A 181 6.27 32.61 -0.24
C LYS A 181 6.79 31.35 -0.95
N ARG A 182 5.89 30.43 -1.29
CA ARG A 182 6.08 29.49 -2.39
C ARG A 182 5.03 29.76 -3.45
N SER A 183 5.47 30.43 -4.51
CA SER A 183 4.73 30.69 -5.73
C SER A 183 4.20 29.39 -6.32
N ARG A 184 2.91 29.09 -6.07
CA ARG A 184 2.11 28.17 -6.88
C ARG A 184 0.93 28.97 -7.41
N GLY A 185 0.88 29.11 -8.73
CA GLY A 185 -0.07 29.91 -9.47
C GLY A 185 -1.50 29.78 -8.94
N LYS A 186 -2.02 30.88 -8.41
CA LYS A 186 -3.43 31.06 -8.05
C LYS A 186 -4.25 31.17 -9.34
N TYR A 187 -4.70 30.06 -9.90
CA TYR A 187 -5.87 30.07 -10.81
C TYR A 187 -6.72 28.81 -10.57
N ASN A 188 -7.52 28.87 -9.52
CA ASN A 188 -8.66 27.98 -9.32
C ASN A 188 -9.87 28.88 -9.10
N SER A 189 -10.47 29.35 -10.20
CA SER A 189 -11.61 30.27 -10.15
C SER A 189 -12.72 29.60 -9.34
N LYS A 190 -13.33 30.32 -8.39
CA LYS A 190 -14.47 29.83 -7.59
C LYS A 190 -15.58 29.24 -8.48
N SER A 191 -15.66 29.66 -9.74
CA SER A 191 -16.59 29.16 -10.76
C SER A 191 -16.33 27.71 -11.22
N GLU A 192 -15.07 27.27 -11.35
CA GLU A 192 -14.71 25.89 -11.72
C GLU A 192 -15.07 24.89 -10.62
N LYS A 193 -14.79 25.26 -9.35
CA LYS A 193 -15.17 24.43 -8.20
C LYS A 193 -16.68 24.27 -8.09
N LYS A 194 -17.45 25.34 -8.35
CA LYS A 194 -18.93 25.31 -8.34
C LYS A 194 -19.49 24.38 -9.44
N LYS A 195 -18.92 24.42 -10.65
CA LYS A 195 -19.31 23.54 -11.77
C LYS A 195 -19.02 22.06 -11.48
N ARG A 196 -17.90 21.74 -10.84
CA ARG A 196 -17.54 20.37 -10.46
C ARG A 196 -18.43 19.80 -9.35
N LYS A 197 -18.90 20.66 -8.43
CA LYS A 197 -19.86 20.27 -7.39
C LYS A 197 -21.22 19.94 -8.02
N HIS A 198 -21.74 20.84 -8.86
CA HIS A 198 -23.01 20.62 -9.59
C HIS A 198 -23.00 19.31 -10.40
N ALA A 199 -21.97 19.06 -11.20
CA ALA A 199 -21.86 17.83 -12.00
C ALA A 199 -21.82 16.56 -11.14
N ARG A 200 -21.23 16.62 -9.94
CA ARG A 200 -21.18 15.48 -9.00
C ARG A 200 -22.57 15.20 -8.41
N ASP A 201 -23.31 16.26 -8.09
CA ASP A 201 -24.64 16.15 -7.51
C ASP A 201 -25.66 15.63 -8.55
N GLU A 202 -25.49 16.02 -9.82
CA GLU A 202 -26.31 15.53 -10.95
C GLU A 202 -26.06 14.04 -11.26
N ILE A 203 -24.80 13.58 -11.22
CA ILE A 203 -24.48 12.14 -11.36
C ILE A 203 -25.07 11.33 -10.20
N LYS A 204 -25.01 11.85 -8.96
CA LYS A 204 -25.63 11.19 -7.80
C LYS A 204 -27.14 11.09 -7.92
N LYS A 205 -27.78 12.14 -8.44
CA LYS A 205 -29.23 12.17 -8.69
C LYS A 205 -29.65 11.10 -9.70
N LEU A 206 -28.92 10.98 -10.82
CA LEU A 206 -29.23 9.99 -11.86
C LEU A 206 -29.01 8.54 -11.42
N ILE A 207 -28.04 8.29 -10.54
CA ILE A 207 -27.84 6.97 -9.91
C ILE A 207 -29.02 6.63 -8.99
N ASN A 208 -29.51 7.61 -8.22
CA ASN A 208 -30.64 7.41 -7.32
C ASN A 208 -31.98 7.23 -8.07
N GLU A 209 -32.10 7.81 -9.27
CA GLU A 209 -33.27 7.67 -10.16
C GLU A 209 -33.24 6.37 -11.00
N GLY A 210 -32.24 5.49 -10.81
CA GLY A 210 -32.17 4.21 -11.50
C GLY A 210 -31.96 4.29 -13.02
N ARG A 211 -31.46 5.42 -13.54
CA ARG A 211 -31.25 5.61 -14.99
C ARG A 211 -30.18 4.66 -15.53
N SER A 212 -30.33 4.28 -16.81
CA SER A 212 -29.43 3.39 -17.53
C SER A 212 -27.96 3.80 -17.43
N ASN A 213 -27.09 2.82 -17.20
CA ASN A 213 -25.63 2.96 -17.11
C ASN A 213 -25.00 3.66 -18.33
N ALA A 214 -25.68 3.66 -19.49
CA ALA A 214 -25.24 4.37 -20.69
C ALA A 214 -25.31 5.91 -20.53
N GLU A 215 -26.35 6.43 -19.86
CA GLU A 215 -26.56 7.86 -19.60
C GLU A 215 -25.48 8.41 -18.66
N ILE A 216 -25.19 7.66 -17.60
CA ILE A 216 -24.17 7.98 -16.60
C ILE A 216 -22.78 7.98 -17.24
N LYS A 217 -22.47 6.99 -18.10
CA LYS A 217 -21.20 6.95 -18.84
C LYS A 217 -21.03 8.15 -19.78
N LYS A 218 -22.09 8.58 -20.48
CA LYS A 218 -22.06 9.78 -21.36
C LYS A 218 -21.70 11.04 -20.57
N LEU A 219 -22.32 11.25 -19.40
CA LEU A 219 -22.04 12.43 -18.56
C LEU A 219 -20.63 12.41 -17.95
N ILE A 220 -20.15 11.24 -17.49
CA ILE A 220 -18.79 11.08 -16.99
C ILE A 220 -17.77 11.41 -18.09
N ASN A 221 -18.01 10.95 -19.32
CA ASN A 221 -17.09 11.20 -20.42
C ASN A 221 -17.10 12.67 -20.86
N LYS A 222 -18.27 13.31 -20.88
CA LYS A 222 -18.43 14.75 -21.12
C LYS A 222 -17.65 15.59 -20.10
N GLU A 223 -17.71 15.23 -18.83
CA GLU A 223 -17.00 15.91 -17.74
C GLU A 223 -15.47 15.65 -17.79
N LYS A 224 -15.04 14.45 -18.19
CA LYS A 224 -13.61 14.15 -18.45
C LYS A 224 -13.07 15.01 -19.60
N LYS A 225 -13.83 15.15 -20.70
CA LYS A 225 -13.45 15.98 -21.85
C LYS A 225 -13.31 17.47 -21.47
N ARG A 226 -14.30 18.02 -20.75
CA ARG A 226 -14.23 19.41 -20.22
C ARG A 226 -13.00 19.64 -19.35
N ARG A 227 -12.65 18.69 -18.48
CA ARG A 227 -11.45 18.79 -17.62
C ARG A 227 -10.16 18.77 -18.41
N GLN A 228 -10.12 18.01 -19.51
CA GLN A 228 -8.96 17.96 -20.38
C GLN A 228 -8.81 19.25 -21.20
N GLU A 229 -9.90 19.81 -21.71
CA GLU A 229 -9.92 21.11 -22.40
C GLU A 229 -9.45 22.26 -21.49
N VAL A 230 -9.89 22.27 -20.23
CA VAL A 230 -9.43 23.24 -19.22
C VAL A 230 -7.96 23.02 -18.87
N LYS A 231 -7.43 21.80 -18.93
CA LYS A 231 -5.99 21.53 -18.75
C LYS A 231 -5.16 21.93 -19.97
N ASN A 232 -5.69 21.76 -21.18
CA ASN A 232 -5.00 22.13 -22.40
C ASN A 232 -4.93 23.67 -22.57
N LYS A 233 -5.99 24.40 -22.20
CA LYS A 233 -5.98 25.87 -22.10
C LYS A 233 -5.03 26.44 -21.03
N LYS A 234 -4.40 25.60 -20.18
CA LYS A 234 -3.38 26.01 -19.19
C LYS A 234 -1.95 25.83 -19.70
N ARG A 235 -1.76 25.18 -20.85
CA ARG A 235 -0.44 24.83 -21.41
C ARG A 235 -0.03 25.71 -22.59
N ASN A 236 -0.98 26.36 -23.25
CA ASN A 236 -0.76 27.48 -24.17
C ASN A 236 -0.92 28.80 -23.41
#